data_AF-A0A2D5XTM7-F1
#
_entry.id   AF-A0A2D5XTM7-F1
#
_cell.length_a   1.000
_cell.length_b   1.000
_cell.length_c   1.000
_cell.angle_alpha   90.00
_cell.angle_beta   90.00
_cell.angle_gamma   90.00
#
_symmetry.space_group_name_H-M   'P 1'
#
loop_
_entity.id
_entity.type
_entity.pdbx_description
1 polymer ?
#
loop_
_entity_poly.entity_id
_entity_poly.type
_entity_poly.pdbx_seq_one_letter_code
_entity_poly.pdbx_strand_id
1 'polypeptide(L)'
;QTWSPDMDNEMNKRFVADYKAQFGGYPSFYAAQAYDTMMAIDYAIGKAGSADTEAMRAVLAKGGIPTTRGALAMNSNQFPIQNIYLRKAVMDSDGVATTKVIGTVFEDHADAYAGDCTF
;
A
#
# COMPACT_ATOMS: atom_id res chain seq x y z
N GLN A 1 -0.46 9.34 7.14
CA GLN A 1 0.13 8.02 6.78
C GLN A 1 -0.67 7.46 5.61
N THR A 2 -0.09 6.64 4.74
CA THR A 2 -0.71 6.21 3.48
C THR A 2 -1.51 4.91 3.59
N TRP A 3 -1.51 4.28 4.77
CA TRP A 3 -2.26 3.05 5.07
C TRP A 3 -2.86 3.11 6.49
N SER A 4 -3.92 2.35 6.72
CA SER A 4 -4.52 2.11 8.03
C SER A 4 -5.21 0.74 8.06
N PRO A 5 -5.22 0.01 9.19
CA PRO A 5 -5.86 -1.31 9.27
C PRO A 5 -7.36 -1.33 8.94
N ASP A 6 -8.06 -0.20 9.08
CA ASP A 6 -9.49 -0.06 8.84
C ASP A 6 -9.88 0.30 7.40
N MET A 7 -8.93 0.35 6.47
CA MET A 7 -9.24 0.59 5.06
C MET A 7 -10.20 -0.47 4.51
N ASP A 8 -11.29 0.01 3.89
CA ASP A 8 -12.38 -0.83 3.40
C ASP A 8 -12.13 -1.35 1.98
N ASN A 9 -11.16 -2.26 1.85
CA ASN A 9 -10.94 -3.01 0.62
C ASN A 9 -10.59 -4.47 0.94
N GLU A 10 -10.89 -5.37 0.00
CA GLU A 10 -10.79 -6.81 0.21
C GLU A 10 -9.36 -7.28 0.53
N MET A 11 -8.35 -6.70 -0.14
CA MET A 11 -6.94 -7.06 0.12
C MET A 11 -6.52 -6.66 1.54
N ASN A 12 -6.90 -5.45 1.98
CA ASN A 12 -6.60 -4.99 3.33
C ASN A 12 -7.30 -5.80 4.41
N LYS A 13 -8.61 -6.07 4.24
CA LYS A 13 -9.37 -6.89 5.18
C LYS A 13 -8.74 -8.26 5.36
N ARG A 14 -8.36 -8.90 4.24
CA ARG A 14 -7.67 -10.19 4.26
C ARG A 14 -6.32 -10.08 4.96
N PHE A 15 -5.48 -9.13 4.58
CA PHE A 15 -4.17 -8.93 5.18
C PHE A 15 -4.26 -8.74 6.71
N VAL A 16 -5.15 -7.86 7.18
CA VAL A 16 -5.33 -7.59 8.61
C VAL A 16 -5.85 -8.82 9.34
N ALA A 17 -6.83 -9.54 8.77
CA ALA A 17 -7.37 -10.76 9.37
C ALA A 17 -6.31 -11.86 9.48
N ASP A 18 -5.60 -12.15 8.39
CA ASP A 18 -4.56 -13.18 8.32
C ASP A 18 -3.41 -12.86 9.28
N TYR A 19 -2.98 -11.58 9.33
CA TYR A 19 -1.93 -11.14 10.24
C TYR A 19 -2.36 -11.27 11.72
N LYS A 20 -3.59 -10.86 12.06
CA LYS A 20 -4.12 -11.03 13.43
C LYS A 20 -4.19 -12.50 13.82
N ALA A 21 -4.63 -13.37 12.92
CA ALA A 21 -4.70 -14.81 13.17
C ALA A 21 -3.32 -15.43 13.40
N GLN A 22 -2.30 -14.99 12.65
CA GLN A 22 -0.95 -15.53 12.73
C GLN A 22 -0.13 -14.98 13.91
N PHE A 23 -0.28 -13.68 14.22
CA PHE A 23 0.61 -12.97 15.14
C PHE A 23 -0.08 -12.39 16.38
N GLY A 24 -1.41 -12.50 16.49
CA GLY A 24 -2.18 -12.09 17.67
C GLY A 24 -2.39 -10.58 17.83
N GLY A 25 -2.10 -9.76 16.81
CA GLY A 25 -2.26 -8.30 16.88
C GLY A 25 -2.40 -7.63 15.52
N TYR A 26 -2.69 -6.33 15.49
CA TYR A 26 -2.77 -5.58 14.23
C TYR A 26 -1.41 -5.50 13.54
N PRO A 27 -1.36 -5.55 12.19
CA PRO A 27 -0.14 -5.29 11.47
C PRO A 27 0.33 -3.85 11.67
N SER A 28 1.65 -3.69 11.71
CA SER A 28 2.25 -2.35 11.65
C SER A 28 2.15 -1.79 10.22
N PHE A 29 2.32 -0.47 10.11
CA PHE A 29 2.45 0.18 8.81
C PHE A 29 3.56 -0.45 7.94
N TYR A 30 4.69 -0.81 8.56
CA TYR A 30 5.80 -1.45 7.86
C TYR A 30 5.47 -2.87 7.39
N ALA A 31 4.65 -3.61 8.13
CA ALA A 31 4.16 -4.91 7.69
C ALA A 31 3.28 -4.79 6.44
N ALA A 32 2.41 -3.77 6.38
CA ALA A 32 1.62 -3.48 5.19
C ALA A 32 2.51 -3.13 3.98
N GLN A 33 3.58 -2.34 4.17
CA GLN A 33 4.54 -2.01 3.11
C GLN A 33 5.27 -3.25 2.57
N ALA A 34 5.71 -4.15 3.46
CA ALA A 34 6.35 -5.40 3.06
C ALA A 34 5.37 -6.30 2.29
N TYR A 35 4.12 -6.41 2.76
CA TYR A 35 3.08 -7.17 2.07
C TYR A 35 2.79 -6.61 0.67
N ASP A 36 2.57 -5.29 0.57
CA ASP A 36 2.36 -4.59 -0.70
C ASP A 36 3.53 -4.77 -1.66
N THR A 37 4.77 -4.81 -1.15
CA THR A 37 5.97 -5.01 -1.97
C THR A 37 5.95 -6.41 -2.61
N MET A 38 5.61 -7.44 -1.84
CA MET A 38 5.49 -8.79 -2.37
C MET A 38 4.33 -8.92 -3.38
N MET A 39 3.19 -8.27 -3.12
CA MET A 39 2.07 -8.23 -4.07
C MET A 39 2.43 -7.48 -5.36
N ALA A 40 3.21 -6.41 -5.28
CA ALA A 40 3.70 -5.70 -6.46
C ALA A 40 4.66 -6.56 -7.30
N ILE A 41 5.56 -7.30 -6.65
CA ILE A 41 6.48 -8.24 -7.34
C ILE A 41 5.69 -9.37 -8.02
N ASP A 42 4.73 -9.97 -7.31
CA ASP A 42 3.86 -11.03 -7.85
C ASP A 42 3.08 -10.52 -9.08
N TYR A 43 2.44 -9.36 -8.95
CA TYR A 43 1.74 -8.70 -10.05
C TYR A 43 2.66 -8.45 -11.25
N ALA A 44 3.86 -7.92 -11.01
CA ALA A 44 4.81 -7.60 -12.08
C ALA A 44 5.29 -8.85 -12.82
N ILE A 45 5.69 -9.91 -12.09
CA ILE A 45 6.12 -11.18 -12.69
C ILE A 45 4.97 -11.82 -13.48
N GLY A 46 3.77 -11.88 -12.90
CA GLY A 46 2.60 -12.49 -13.55
C GLY A 46 2.17 -11.77 -14.84
N LYS A 47 2.29 -10.44 -14.88
CA LYS A 47 1.95 -9.64 -16.08
C LYS A 47 3.09 -9.58 -17.10
N ALA A 48 4.34 -9.59 -16.67
CA ALA A 48 5.50 -9.60 -17.55
C ALA A 48 5.73 -10.99 -18.18
N GLY A 49 5.30 -12.06 -17.49
CA GLY A 49 5.56 -13.43 -17.89
C GLY A 49 7.03 -13.86 -17.70
N SER A 50 7.83 -13.06 -16.99
CA SER A 50 9.24 -13.32 -16.72
C SER A 50 9.70 -12.60 -15.45
N ALA A 51 10.85 -13.02 -14.93
CA ALA A 51 11.56 -12.32 -13.86
C ALA A 51 12.59 -11.31 -14.39
N ASP A 52 12.46 -10.91 -15.67
CA ASP A 52 13.30 -9.86 -16.23
C ASP A 52 12.95 -8.51 -15.59
N THR A 53 13.97 -7.81 -15.09
CA THR A 53 13.77 -6.59 -14.28
C THR A 53 13.21 -5.43 -15.11
N GLU A 54 13.58 -5.33 -16.38
CA GLU A 54 13.08 -4.26 -17.26
C GLU A 54 11.61 -4.51 -17.61
N ALA A 55 11.25 -5.75 -17.95
CA ALA A 55 9.88 -6.14 -18.22
C ALA A 55 8.96 -5.93 -17.00
N MET A 56 9.41 -6.32 -15.80
CA MET A 56 8.68 -6.08 -14.55
C MET A 56 8.51 -4.58 -14.26
N ARG A 57 9.57 -3.79 -14.44
CA ARG A 57 9.51 -2.33 -14.25
C ARG A 57 8.51 -1.68 -15.21
N ALA A 58 8.48 -2.11 -16.47
CA ALA A 58 7.53 -1.61 -17.47
C ALA A 58 6.06 -1.95 -17.10
N VAL A 59 5.81 -3.06 -16.42
CA VAL A 59 4.49 -3.37 -15.86
C VAL A 59 4.14 -2.40 -14.72
N LEU A 60 5.03 -2.26 -13.74
CA LEU A 60 4.78 -1.41 -12.56
C LEU A 60 4.57 0.06 -12.94
N ALA A 61 5.30 0.55 -13.94
CA ALA A 61 5.16 1.91 -14.47
C ALA A 61 3.78 2.21 -15.08
N LYS A 62 3.01 1.17 -15.50
CA LYS A 62 1.63 1.35 -15.98
C LYS A 62 0.63 1.60 -14.86
N GLY A 63 1.03 1.39 -13.60
CA GLY A 63 0.15 1.52 -12.43
C GLY A 63 -0.91 0.43 -12.35
N GLY A 64 -1.93 0.66 -11.53
CA GLY A 64 -2.97 -0.34 -11.25
C GLY A 64 -2.46 -1.53 -10.43
N ILE A 65 -1.38 -1.32 -9.66
CA ILE A 65 -0.75 -2.36 -8.85
C ILE A 65 -1.67 -2.64 -7.66
N PRO A 66 -2.15 -3.88 -7.46
CA PRO A 66 -3.05 -4.20 -6.36
C PRO A 66 -2.28 -4.17 -5.03
N THR A 67 -2.74 -3.36 -4.08
CA THR A 67 -2.13 -3.23 -2.75
C THR A 67 -3.20 -3.16 -1.65
N THR A 68 -2.79 -3.29 -0.39
CA THR A 68 -3.66 -3.07 0.78
C THR A 68 -4.21 -1.64 0.86
N ARG A 69 -3.63 -0.69 0.12
CA ARG A 69 -4.10 0.69 0.01
C ARG A 69 -5.10 0.89 -1.13
N GLY A 70 -5.36 -0.13 -1.93
CA GLY A 70 -6.07 -0.05 -3.21
C GLY A 70 -5.12 -0.14 -4.40
N ALA A 71 -5.57 0.30 -5.58
CA ALA A 71 -4.73 0.31 -6.77
C ALA A 71 -3.68 1.42 -6.69
N LEU A 72 -2.40 1.05 -6.71
CA LEU A 72 -1.28 1.99 -6.62
C LEU A 72 -0.79 2.35 -8.02
N ALA A 73 -0.53 3.65 -8.21
CA ALA A 73 0.20 4.16 -9.37
C ALA A 73 1.57 4.68 -8.94
N MET A 74 2.53 4.60 -9.85
CA MET A 74 3.89 5.11 -9.65
C MET A 74 4.05 6.40 -10.45
N ASN A 75 4.67 7.40 -9.84
CA ASN A 75 5.04 8.65 -10.48
C ASN A 75 6.25 8.44 -11.42
N SER A 76 6.61 9.46 -12.19
CA SER A 76 7.75 9.42 -13.13
C SER A 76 9.07 9.01 -12.45
N ASN A 77 9.27 9.45 -11.21
CA ASN A 77 10.44 9.15 -10.38
C ASN A 77 10.34 7.83 -9.59
N GLN A 78 9.35 6.98 -9.90
CA GLN A 78 9.10 5.71 -9.19
C GLN A 78 8.71 5.88 -7.71
N PHE A 79 8.30 7.06 -7.25
CA PHE A 79 7.57 7.20 -5.99
C PHE A 79 6.08 6.93 -6.19
N PRO A 80 5.35 6.40 -5.19
CA PRO A 80 3.92 6.17 -5.36
C PRO A 80 3.11 7.47 -5.35
N ILE A 81 2.15 7.56 -6.26
CA ILE A 81 1.05 8.53 -6.21
C ILE A 81 -0.01 7.93 -5.29
N GLN A 82 -0.32 8.61 -4.19
CA GLN A 82 -1.10 7.98 -3.12
C GLN A 82 -1.80 8.98 -2.20
N ASN A 83 -2.88 8.50 -1.58
CA ASN A 83 -3.56 9.24 -0.53
C ASN A 83 -2.71 9.32 0.75
N ILE A 84 -2.87 10.42 1.49
CA ILE A 84 -2.32 10.58 2.84
C ILE A 84 -3.49 10.80 3.80
N TYR A 85 -3.61 9.91 4.78
CA TYR A 85 -4.73 9.90 5.72
C TYR A 85 -4.37 10.51 7.07
N LEU A 86 -5.34 11.26 7.61
CA LEU A 86 -5.43 11.62 9.01
C LEU A 86 -6.01 10.42 9.76
N ARG A 87 -5.35 10.03 10.86
CA ARG A 87 -5.76 8.87 11.65
C ARG A 87 -5.88 9.21 13.12
N LYS A 88 -6.75 8.48 13.80
CA LYS A 88 -6.94 8.52 15.25
C LYS A 88 -6.57 7.17 15.86
N ALA A 89 -5.82 7.18 16.95
CA ALA A 89 -5.63 5.99 17.77
C ALA A 89 -6.94 5.67 18.51
N VAL A 90 -7.37 4.42 18.45
CA VAL A 90 -8.62 3.95 19.07
C VAL A 90 -8.37 2.58 19.71
N MET A 91 -9.24 2.19 20.65
CA MET A 91 -9.35 0.80 21.09
C MET A 91 -10.43 0.11 20.25
N ASP A 92 -10.19 -1.14 19.86
CA ASP A 92 -11.26 -2.00 19.34
C ASP A 92 -12.14 -2.57 20.47
N SER A 93 -13.12 -3.42 20.13
CA SER A 93 -14.06 -4.01 21.08
C SER A 93 -13.38 -4.87 22.15
N ASP A 94 -12.18 -5.38 21.85
CA ASP A 94 -11.43 -6.29 22.71
C ASP A 94 -10.38 -5.53 23.54
N GLY A 95 -10.38 -4.19 23.46
CA GLY A 95 -9.44 -3.33 24.17
C GLY A 95 -8.06 -3.25 23.52
N VAL A 96 -7.90 -3.71 22.27
CA VAL A 96 -6.64 -3.67 21.55
C VAL A 96 -6.49 -2.34 20.82
N ALA A 97 -5.35 -1.67 21.02
CA ALA A 97 -5.05 -0.40 20.36
C ALA A 97 -4.85 -0.60 18.85
N THR A 98 -5.45 0.28 18.05
CA THR A 98 -5.32 0.34 16.60
C THR A 98 -5.49 1.78 16.09
N THR A 99 -5.48 1.99 14.78
CA THR A 99 -5.77 3.29 14.18
C THR A 99 -6.96 3.22 13.24
N LYS A 100 -7.74 4.31 13.19
CA LYS A 100 -8.79 4.50 12.20
C LYS A 100 -8.54 5.74 11.36
N VAL A 101 -8.86 5.67 10.07
CA VAL A 101 -8.92 6.83 9.19
C VAL A 101 -10.08 7.72 9.65
N ILE A 102 -9.79 9.01 9.82
CA ILE A 102 -10.81 10.03 10.16
C ILE A 102 -10.88 11.15 9.12
N GLY A 103 -10.06 11.07 8.07
CA GLY A 103 -10.08 11.98 6.95
C GLY A 103 -8.92 11.72 5.98
N THR A 104 -9.09 12.18 4.75
CA THR A 104 -8.05 12.19 3.73
C THR A 104 -7.47 13.61 3.67
N VAL A 105 -6.16 13.74 3.92
CA VAL A 105 -5.45 15.03 3.92
C VAL A 105 -5.02 15.39 2.50
N PHE A 106 -4.52 14.40 1.76
CA PHE A 106 -4.19 14.55 0.35
C PHE A 106 -4.75 13.36 -0.43
N GLU A 107 -5.32 13.65 -1.59
CA GLU A 107 -5.80 12.66 -2.56
C GLU A 107 -4.81 12.55 -3.72
N ASP A 108 -4.50 11.32 -4.14
CA ASP A 108 -3.61 11.01 -5.27
C ASP A 108 -2.36 11.91 -5.32
N HIS A 109 -1.70 12.05 -4.16
CA HIS A 109 -0.62 13.00 -4.00
C HIS A 109 0.63 12.49 -4.71
N ALA A 110 1.06 13.24 -5.72
CA ALA A 110 2.37 13.11 -6.33
C ALA A 110 3.44 13.74 -5.43
N ASP A 111 4.56 13.05 -5.25
CA ASP A 111 5.75 13.63 -4.60
C ASP A 111 6.16 14.94 -5.29
N ALA A 112 6.50 15.94 -4.47
CA ALA A 112 6.77 17.31 -4.91
C ALA A 112 8.04 17.44 -5.77
N TYR A 113 8.96 16.48 -5.70
CA TYR A 113 10.26 16.51 -6.38
C TYR A 113 10.33 15.59 -7.60
N ALA A 114 9.21 15.04 -8.04
CA ALA A 114 9.18 14.16 -9.20
C ALA A 114 9.67 14.83 -10.49
N GLY A 115 9.46 16.15 -10.64
CA GLY A 115 9.97 16.94 -11.76
C GLY A 115 11.48 17.17 -11.74
N ASP A 116 12.11 17.10 -10.57
CA ASP A 116 13.56 17.28 -10.40
C ASP A 116 14.33 15.96 -10.61
N CYS A 117 13.62 14.85 -10.73
CA CYS A 117 14.21 13.54 -10.91
C CYS A 117 14.40 13.24 -12.40
N THR A 118 15.63 13.42 -12.89
CA THR A 118 16.02 13.02 -14.25
C THR A 118 16.44 11.55 -14.24
N PHE A 119 15.48 10.66 -14.47
CA PHE A 119 15.71 9.21 -14.60
C PHE A 119 15.97 8.81 -16.06
#